data_AF-A0A914PNZ9-F1
#
_entry.id   AF-A0A914PNZ9-F1
#
_cell.length_a   1.000
_cell.length_b   1.000
_cell.length_c   1.000
_cell.angle_alpha   90.00
_cell.angle_beta   90.00
_cell.angle_gamma   90.00
#
_symmetry.space_group_name_H-M   'P 1'
#
loop_
_entity.id
_entity.type
_entity.pdbx_description
1 polymer ?
#
loop_
_entity_poly.entity_id
_entity_poly.type
_entity_poly.pdbx_seq_one_letter_code
_entity_poly.pdbx_strand_id
1 'polypeptide(L)'
;MFIRNYQALTEMRQKCKRKVWAPKQLRLVFSNRDLRRLFQHCKNMVDHHLITDLVSTLVSVFFTENFAEAVNLNAIQSAILLAIGLQHETVDELAPELNLPVNQNLAIFLKGIRTLFDYLDESFLNGMEEDIEGSRKAVVKNVATNDENMGKLRSLDENFQEGEERVKRQQKKIKKI
;
A
#
# COMPACT_ATOMS: atom_id res chain seq x y z
N MET A 1 -13.76 13.91 30.64
CA MET A 1 -14.48 12.70 30.19
C MET A 1 -13.62 11.81 29.28
N PHE A 2 -12.74 12.41 28.48
CA PHE A 2 -11.80 11.76 27.55
C PHE A 2 -10.86 10.69 28.12
N ILE A 3 -10.22 10.92 29.28
CA ILE A 3 -9.26 9.96 29.86
C ILE A 3 -9.93 8.63 30.23
N ARG A 4 -11.19 8.67 30.69
CA ARG A 4 -11.98 7.47 30.99
C ARG A 4 -12.34 6.68 29.73
N ASN A 5 -12.65 7.36 28.62
CA ASN A 5 -12.87 6.70 27.33
C ASN A 5 -11.57 6.12 26.76
N TYR A 6 -10.44 6.79 26.94
CA TYR A 6 -9.14 6.25 26.51
C TYR A 6 -8.75 5.00 27.30
N GLN A 7 -8.92 5.01 28.63
CA GLN A 7 -8.70 3.82 29.47
C GLN A 7 -9.63 2.67 29.09
N ALA A 8 -10.92 2.95 28.86
CA ALA A 8 -11.88 1.96 28.40
C ALA A 8 -11.52 1.40 27.00
N LEU A 9 -11.02 2.24 26.08
CA LEU A 9 -10.54 1.80 24.77
C LEU A 9 -9.26 0.94 24.90
N THR A 10 -8.34 1.29 25.80
CA THR A 10 -7.17 0.43 26.09
C THR A 10 -7.52 -0.88 26.79
N GLU A 11 -8.61 -0.93 27.55
CA GLU A 11 -9.12 -2.18 28.13
C GLU A 11 -9.86 -3.03 27.08
N MET A 12 -10.59 -2.41 26.15
CA MET A 12 -11.18 -3.07 24.98
C MET A 12 -10.11 -3.62 24.02
N ARG A 13 -8.93 -2.99 23.98
CA ARG A 13 -7.71 -3.38 23.24
C ARG A 13 -7.19 -4.79 23.55
N GLN A 14 -7.66 -5.39 24.65
CA GLN A 14 -7.14 -6.67 25.15
C GLN A 14 -8.11 -7.84 24.95
N LYS A 15 -9.36 -7.58 24.51
CA LYS A 15 -10.43 -8.60 24.44
C LYS A 15 -10.74 -9.13 23.03
N CYS A 16 -10.32 -8.46 21.95
CA CYS A 16 -10.63 -8.89 20.58
C CYS A 16 -9.45 -9.64 19.93
N LYS A 17 -9.71 -10.81 19.32
CA LYS A 17 -8.70 -11.54 18.52
C LYS A 17 -8.34 -10.70 17.29
N ARG A 18 -7.12 -10.16 17.28
CA ARG A 18 -6.60 -9.26 16.25
C ARG A 18 -6.53 -9.95 14.88
N LYS A 19 -6.95 -9.24 13.83
CA LYS A 19 -6.70 -9.61 12.44
C LYS A 19 -6.15 -8.38 11.71
N VAL A 20 -4.83 -8.34 11.57
CA VAL A 20 -4.15 -7.31 10.75
C VAL A 20 -4.71 -7.40 9.33
N TRP A 21 -5.06 -6.25 8.75
CA TRP A 21 -5.58 -6.22 7.39
C TRP A 21 -4.51 -6.59 6.38
N ALA A 22 -4.87 -7.46 5.45
CA ALA A 22 -4.01 -7.74 4.32
C ALA A 22 -3.89 -6.49 3.42
N PRO A 23 -2.76 -6.28 2.71
CA PRO A 23 -2.58 -5.15 1.80
C PRO A 23 -3.73 -4.97 0.80
N LYS A 24 -4.32 -6.07 0.32
CA LYS A 24 -5.48 -6.06 -0.57
C LYS A 24 -6.72 -5.42 0.06
N GLN A 25 -6.95 -5.62 1.35
CA GLN A 25 -8.07 -5.02 2.07
C GLN A 25 -7.87 -3.52 2.25
N LEU A 26 -6.63 -3.09 2.55
CA LEU A 26 -6.28 -1.67 2.62
C LEU A 26 -6.49 -0.95 1.28
N ARG A 27 -6.16 -1.61 0.16
CA ARG A 27 -6.42 -1.10 -1.21
C ARG A 27 -7.90 -0.94 -1.56
N LEU A 28 -8.81 -1.63 -0.86
CA LEU A 28 -10.25 -1.45 -1.06
C LEU A 28 -10.79 -0.20 -0.36
N VAL A 29 -10.11 0.24 0.71
CA VAL A 29 -10.54 1.38 1.54
C VAL A 29 -9.83 2.66 1.13
N PHE A 30 -8.55 2.61 0.79
CA PHE A 30 -7.74 3.77 0.41
C PHE A 30 -7.29 3.69 -1.04
N SER A 31 -7.54 4.76 -1.80
CA SER A 31 -7.05 4.89 -3.17
C SER A 31 -5.67 5.57 -3.23
N ASN A 32 -4.94 5.40 -4.34
CA ASN A 32 -3.66 6.09 -4.59
C ASN A 32 -3.80 7.63 -4.51
N ARG A 33 -4.96 8.18 -4.88
CA ARG A 33 -5.24 9.62 -4.73
C ARG A 33 -5.29 10.04 -3.26
N ASP A 34 -5.82 9.19 -2.40
CA ASP A 34 -5.97 9.47 -0.98
C ASP A 34 -4.61 9.40 -0.28
N LEU A 35 -3.77 8.43 -0.66
CA LEU A 35 -2.36 8.38 -0.23
C LEU A 35 -1.61 9.65 -0.64
N ARG A 36 -1.84 10.17 -1.86
CA ARG A 36 -1.23 11.43 -2.30
C ARG A 36 -1.70 12.63 -1.46
N ARG A 37 -2.98 12.69 -1.08
CA ARG A 37 -3.52 13.74 -0.18
C ARG A 37 -2.89 13.65 1.21
N LEU A 38 -2.80 12.45 1.77
CA LEU A 38 -2.14 12.21 3.06
C LEU A 38 -0.65 12.59 3.02
N PHE A 39 0.05 12.24 1.94
CA PHE A 39 1.45 12.61 1.75
C PHE A 39 1.64 14.13 1.68
N GLN A 40 0.78 14.84 0.95
CA GLN A 40 0.82 16.31 0.87
C GLN A 40 0.58 16.97 2.22
N HIS A 41 -0.37 16.44 3.01
CA HIS A 41 -0.56 16.90 4.38
C HIS A 41 0.66 16.61 5.26
N CYS A 42 1.24 15.41 5.17
CA CYS A 42 2.48 15.06 5.87
C CYS A 42 3.66 15.97 5.49
N LYS A 43 3.63 16.59 4.31
CA LYS A 43 4.62 17.58 3.86
C LYS A 43 4.25 19.03 4.21
N ASN A 44 3.19 19.25 5.01
CA ASN A 44 2.64 20.57 5.34
C ASN A 44 2.28 21.41 4.09
N MET A 45 1.96 20.75 2.97
CA MET A 45 1.56 21.45 1.74
C MET A 45 0.05 21.71 1.67
N VAL A 46 -0.72 21.02 2.53
CA VAL A 46 -2.18 20.98 2.51
C VAL A 46 -2.70 21.03 3.94
N ASP A 47 -3.73 21.85 4.17
CA ASP A 47 -4.38 22.01 5.47
C ASP A 47 -5.08 20.73 5.94
N HIS A 48 -5.16 20.56 7.27
CA HIS A 48 -5.78 19.38 7.87
C HIS A 48 -7.26 19.20 7.50
N HIS A 49 -8.00 20.29 7.26
CA HIS A 49 -9.40 20.25 6.79
C HIS A 49 -9.57 19.51 5.45
N LEU A 50 -8.52 19.47 4.61
CA LEU A 50 -8.54 18.80 3.31
C LEU A 50 -8.24 17.30 3.40
N ILE A 51 -8.06 16.75 4.59
CA ILE A 51 -7.87 15.30 4.79
C ILE A 51 -8.79 14.73 5.87
N THR A 52 -9.67 15.53 6.48
CA THR A 52 -10.55 15.10 7.58
C THR A 52 -11.43 13.91 7.20
N ASP A 53 -11.90 13.84 5.96
CA ASP A 53 -12.63 12.70 5.38
C ASP A 53 -11.83 11.39 5.44
N LEU A 54 -10.53 11.48 5.11
CA LEU A 54 -9.62 10.35 5.14
C LEU A 54 -9.20 10.01 6.57
N VAL A 55 -9.03 11.02 7.42
CA VAL A 55 -8.64 10.86 8.83
C VAL A 55 -9.69 10.06 9.59
N SER A 56 -10.98 10.33 9.41
CA SER A 56 -12.05 9.55 10.08
C SER A 56 -11.95 8.06 9.75
N THR A 57 -11.72 7.73 8.48
CA THR A 57 -11.53 6.34 8.03
C THR A 57 -10.25 5.76 8.59
N LEU A 58 -9.12 6.48 8.50
CA LEU A 58 -7.81 6.06 8.99
C LEU A 58 -7.82 5.76 10.48
N VAL A 59 -8.40 6.67 11.26
CA VAL A 59 -8.53 6.56 12.72
C VAL A 59 -9.46 5.41 13.09
N SER A 60 -10.57 5.23 12.36
CA SER A 60 -11.44 4.06 12.55
C SER A 60 -10.69 2.75 12.33
N VAL A 61 -9.93 2.62 11.24
CA VAL A 61 -9.12 1.42 10.95
C VAL A 61 -8.03 1.21 12.01
N PHE A 62 -7.43 2.28 12.52
CA PHE A 62 -6.43 2.22 13.58
C PHE A 62 -7.01 1.72 14.91
N PHE A 63 -8.13 2.29 15.36
CA PHE A 63 -8.77 1.90 16.63
C PHE A 63 -9.51 0.56 16.56
N THR A 64 -9.83 0.08 15.35
CA THR A 64 -10.35 -1.28 15.13
C THR A 64 -9.26 -2.35 15.07
N GLU A 65 -8.01 -2.00 15.43
CA GLU A 65 -6.85 -2.90 15.56
C GLU A 65 -6.45 -3.63 14.26
N ASN A 66 -6.74 -3.02 13.12
CA ASN A 66 -6.42 -3.57 11.82
C ASN A 66 -4.99 -3.24 11.35
N PHE A 67 -4.31 -2.36 12.08
CA PHE A 67 -2.89 -2.03 11.91
C PHE A 67 -1.99 -3.00 12.69
N ALA A 68 -0.75 -3.16 12.23
CA ALA A 68 0.24 -3.96 12.95
C ALA A 68 0.55 -3.37 14.34
N GLU A 69 0.84 -4.25 15.31
CA GLU A 69 1.17 -3.89 16.70
C GLU A 69 2.41 -2.98 16.83
N ALA A 70 3.25 -2.93 15.77
CA ALA A 70 4.40 -2.03 15.69
C ALA A 70 4.00 -0.54 15.61
N VAL A 71 2.81 -0.23 15.09
CA VAL A 71 2.31 1.14 14.96
C VAL A 71 1.67 1.56 16.29
N ASN A 72 2.51 2.03 17.21
CA ASN A 72 2.03 2.57 18.49
C ASN A 72 2.06 4.10 18.48
N LEU A 73 0.92 4.69 18.80
CA LEU A 73 0.77 6.12 19.03
C LEU A 73 0.79 6.39 20.53
N ASN A 74 1.36 7.53 20.92
CA ASN A 74 1.31 7.99 22.30
C ASN A 74 -0.15 8.25 22.71
N ALA A 75 -0.47 8.15 24.00
CA ALA A 75 -1.82 8.37 24.51
C ALA A 75 -2.42 9.71 24.09
N ILE A 76 -1.61 10.78 24.12
CA ILE A 76 -2.04 12.11 23.67
C ILE A 76 -2.28 12.14 22.15
N GLN A 77 -1.43 11.49 21.35
CA GLN A 77 -1.61 11.40 19.90
C GLN A 77 -2.91 10.67 19.55
N SER A 78 -3.15 9.53 20.19
CA SER A 78 -4.36 8.74 20.03
C SER A 78 -5.60 9.52 20.45
N ALA A 79 -5.55 10.25 21.57
CA ALA A 79 -6.65 11.08 22.02
C ALA A 79 -6.99 12.20 21.03
N ILE A 80 -5.97 12.91 20.51
CA ILE A 80 -6.16 13.98 19.53
C ILE A 80 -6.73 13.42 18.22
N LEU A 81 -6.22 12.29 17.74
CA LEU A 81 -6.74 11.63 16.54
C LEU A 81 -8.17 11.14 16.73
N LEU A 82 -8.52 10.65 17.92
CA LEU A 82 -9.89 10.25 18.25
C LEU A 82 -10.83 11.46 18.24
N ALA A 83 -10.42 12.56 18.87
CA ALA A 83 -11.21 13.79 18.93
C ALA A 83 -11.49 14.37 17.54
N ILE A 84 -10.45 14.57 16.75
CA ILE A 84 -10.56 15.17 15.41
C ILE A 84 -11.18 14.20 14.40
N GLY A 85 -10.80 12.92 14.47
CA GLY A 85 -11.17 11.91 13.48
C GLY A 85 -12.56 11.30 13.68
N LEU A 86 -12.89 10.89 14.92
CA LEU A 86 -14.14 10.16 15.20
C LEU A 86 -15.19 11.00 15.94
N GLN A 87 -14.77 11.98 16.73
CA GLN A 87 -15.70 12.89 17.43
C GLN A 87 -15.95 14.18 16.66
N HIS A 88 -15.17 14.43 15.59
CA HIS A 88 -15.27 15.61 14.73
C HIS A 88 -15.19 16.94 15.49
N GLU A 89 -14.45 16.95 16.59
CA GLU A 89 -14.19 18.18 17.35
C GLU A 89 -13.16 19.06 16.63
N THR A 90 -13.30 20.37 16.80
CA THR A 90 -12.35 21.33 16.25
C THR A 90 -11.08 21.43 17.11
N VAL A 91 -9.98 21.85 16.51
CA VAL A 91 -8.69 21.98 17.22
C VAL A 91 -8.76 23.06 18.30
N ASP A 92 -9.58 24.09 18.11
CA ASP A 92 -9.83 25.15 19.07
C ASP A 92 -10.59 24.66 20.31
N GLU A 93 -11.56 23.76 20.14
CA GLU A 93 -12.29 23.11 21.24
C GLU A 93 -11.39 22.15 22.03
N LEU A 94 -10.45 21.49 21.34
CA LEU A 94 -9.53 20.53 21.95
C LEU A 94 -8.40 21.19 22.77
N ALA A 95 -8.02 22.43 22.42
CA ALA A 95 -6.97 23.19 23.11
C ALA A 95 -7.20 23.36 24.62
N PRO A 96 -8.36 23.85 25.10
CA PRO A 96 -8.65 23.96 26.52
C PRO A 96 -8.77 22.60 27.21
N GLU A 97 -9.23 21.55 26.53
CA GLU A 97 -9.39 20.22 27.15
C GLU A 97 -8.06 19.56 27.50
N LEU A 98 -7.08 19.66 26.59
CA LEU A 98 -5.76 19.08 26.78
C LEU A 98 -4.78 20.04 27.48
N ASN A 99 -5.19 21.28 27.74
CA ASN A 99 -4.33 22.37 28.22
C ASN A 99 -3.09 22.56 27.33
N LEU A 100 -3.27 22.45 26.01
CA LEU A 100 -2.21 22.60 25.01
C LEU A 100 -2.55 23.70 24.02
N PRO A 101 -1.57 24.51 23.56
CA PRO A 101 -1.79 25.47 22.49
C PRO A 101 -2.25 24.79 21.20
N VAL A 102 -3.13 25.46 20.43
CA VAL A 102 -3.67 24.98 19.13
C VAL A 102 -2.55 24.50 18.19
N ASN A 103 -1.46 25.26 18.08
CA ASN A 103 -0.31 24.90 17.23
C ASN A 103 0.37 23.60 17.67
N GLN A 104 0.42 23.31 18.98
CA GLN A 104 0.97 22.05 19.47
C GLN A 104 0.03 20.88 19.17
N ASN A 105 -1.29 21.07 19.31
CA ASN A 105 -2.28 20.05 18.94
C ASN A 105 -2.16 19.70 17.44
N LEU A 106 -2.07 20.69 16.56
CA LEU A 106 -1.83 20.47 15.12
C LEU A 106 -0.51 19.72 14.85
N ALA A 107 0.56 20.08 15.55
CA ALA A 107 1.85 19.41 15.39
C ALA A 107 1.80 17.95 15.85
N ILE A 108 1.10 17.65 16.94
CA ILE A 108 0.94 16.28 17.46
C ILE A 108 0.02 15.47 16.54
N PHE A 109 -1.06 16.07 16.05
CA PHE A 109 -1.95 15.49 15.06
C PHE A 109 -1.21 15.09 13.78
N LEU A 110 -0.43 16.02 13.22
CA LEU A 110 0.41 15.78 12.05
C LEU A 110 1.40 14.62 12.27
N LYS A 111 2.04 14.56 13.45
CA LYS A 111 2.93 13.45 13.81
C LYS A 111 2.18 12.12 13.82
N GLY A 112 0.98 12.08 14.40
CA GLY A 112 0.14 10.89 14.43
C GLY A 112 -0.23 10.40 13.03
N ILE A 113 -0.66 11.32 12.15
CA ILE A 113 -0.98 11.00 10.76
C ILE A 113 0.25 10.48 10.02
N ARG A 114 1.42 11.09 10.20
CA ARG A 114 2.64 10.65 9.54
C ARG A 114 2.97 9.20 9.89
N THR A 115 2.90 8.82 11.17
CA THR A 115 3.13 7.44 11.59
C THR A 115 2.15 6.46 10.93
N LEU A 116 0.87 6.84 10.81
CA LEU A 116 -0.14 6.00 10.15
C LEU A 116 0.08 5.93 8.64
N PHE A 117 0.45 7.04 8.02
CA PHE A 117 0.76 7.12 6.60
C PHE A 117 1.98 6.27 6.24
N ASP A 118 3.07 6.34 7.01
CA ASP A 118 4.29 5.58 6.75
C ASP A 118 4.00 4.07 6.74
N TYR A 119 3.17 3.59 7.68
CA TYR A 119 2.73 2.20 7.69
C TYR A 119 1.85 1.84 6.49
N LEU A 120 0.94 2.73 6.09
CA LEU A 120 0.11 2.51 4.90
C LEU A 120 0.99 2.43 3.65
N ASP A 121 1.91 3.36 3.46
CA ASP A 121 2.80 3.40 2.30
C ASP A 121 3.65 2.13 2.21
N GLU A 122 4.24 1.69 3.33
CA GLU A 122 4.98 0.43 3.42
C GLU A 122 4.09 -0.78 3.07
N SER A 123 2.88 -0.85 3.61
CA SER A 123 1.93 -1.93 3.34
C SER A 123 1.49 -1.97 1.89
N PHE A 124 1.31 -0.81 1.25
CA PHE A 124 0.95 -0.70 -0.16
C PHE A 124 2.11 -1.12 -1.06
N LEU A 125 3.34 -0.68 -0.77
CA LEU A 125 4.55 -1.07 -1.50
C LEU A 125 4.77 -2.58 -1.44
N ASN A 126 4.75 -3.17 -0.24
CA ASN A 126 4.87 -4.62 -0.06
C ASN A 126 3.79 -5.37 -0.84
N GLY A 127 2.54 -4.89 -0.78
CA GLY A 127 1.44 -5.49 -1.50
C GLY A 127 1.51 -5.33 -3.02
N MET A 128 2.27 -4.36 -3.55
CA MET A 128 2.53 -4.22 -5.00
C MET A 128 3.66 -5.14 -5.46
N GLU A 129 4.72 -5.28 -4.66
CA GLU A 129 5.81 -6.22 -4.94
C GLU A 129 5.31 -7.66 -5.00
N GLU A 130 4.41 -8.05 -4.09
CA GLU A 130 3.74 -9.35 -4.12
C GLU A 130 2.94 -9.58 -5.41
N ASP A 131 2.22 -8.57 -5.88
CA ASP A 131 1.42 -8.65 -7.12
C ASP A 131 2.31 -8.75 -8.37
N ILE A 132 3.45 -8.05 -8.38
CA ILE A 132 4.46 -8.10 -9.46
C ILE A 132 5.12 -9.48 -9.50
N GLU A 133 5.56 -10.01 -8.37
CA GLU A 133 6.20 -11.32 -8.29
C GLU A 133 5.21 -12.45 -8.60
N GLY A 134 3.95 -12.31 -8.19
CA GLY A 134 2.86 -13.21 -8.60
C GLY A 134 2.63 -13.22 -10.10
N SER A 135 2.65 -12.04 -10.73
CA SER A 135 2.53 -11.89 -12.19
C SER A 135 3.74 -12.49 -12.92
N ARG A 136 4.96 -12.27 -12.42
CA ARG A 136 6.19 -12.88 -12.97
C ARG A 136 6.13 -14.41 -12.90
N LYS A 137 5.73 -14.99 -11.76
CA LYS A 137 5.58 -16.45 -11.61
C LYS A 137 4.49 -17.02 -12.53
N ALA A 138 3.39 -16.30 -12.74
CA ALA A 138 2.34 -16.71 -13.67
C ALA A 138 2.85 -16.72 -15.12
N VAL A 139 3.63 -15.72 -15.54
CA VAL A 139 4.27 -15.68 -16.87
C VAL A 139 5.25 -16.85 -17.03
N VAL A 140 6.12 -17.12 -16.05
CA VAL A 140 7.06 -18.26 -16.11
C VAL A 140 6.32 -19.60 -16.19
N LYS A 141 5.21 -19.77 -15.46
CA LYS A 141 4.39 -20.99 -15.50
C LYS A 141 3.66 -21.17 -16.85
N ASN A 142 3.22 -20.08 -17.47
CA ASN A 142 2.63 -20.09 -18.81
C ASN A 142 3.66 -20.35 -19.92
N VAL A 143 4.91 -19.92 -19.73
CA VAL A 143 6.02 -20.25 -20.64
C VAL A 143 6.42 -21.73 -20.50
N ALA A 144 6.48 -22.26 -19.28
CA ALA A 144 6.78 -23.68 -19.04
C ALA A 144 5.69 -24.63 -19.58
N THR A 145 4.42 -24.23 -19.55
CA THR A 145 3.32 -25.02 -20.17
C THR A 145 3.30 -24.91 -21.70
N ASN A 146 3.81 -23.82 -22.27
CA ASN A 146 4.06 -23.72 -23.72
C ASN A 146 5.32 -24.48 -24.17
N ASP A 147 6.18 -24.93 -23.26
CA ASP A 147 7.40 -25.67 -23.59
C ASP A 147 7.10 -27.11 -24.07
N GLU A 148 5.97 -27.71 -23.62
CA GLU A 148 5.48 -28.96 -24.20
C GLU A 148 5.08 -28.82 -25.68
N ASN A 149 4.75 -27.60 -26.13
CA ASN A 149 4.47 -27.29 -27.53
C ASN A 149 5.68 -26.71 -28.29
N MET A 150 6.81 -26.46 -27.59
CA MET A 150 8.11 -26.09 -28.18
C MET A 150 9.00 -27.31 -28.48
N GLY A 151 8.55 -28.52 -28.18
CA GLY A 151 9.17 -29.76 -28.68
C GLY A 151 9.11 -29.94 -30.21
N LYS A 152 8.53 -29.00 -30.95
CA LYS A 152 8.48 -28.99 -32.42
C LYS A 152 9.23 -27.83 -33.08
N LEU A 153 10.07 -27.11 -32.34
CA LEU A 153 11.11 -26.31 -32.95
C LEU A 153 12.35 -27.20 -33.12
N ARG A 154 12.46 -27.80 -34.32
CA ARG A 154 13.77 -28.16 -34.87
C ARG A 154 14.71 -26.99 -34.60
N SER A 155 15.86 -27.28 -34.00
CA SER A 155 16.85 -26.28 -33.60
C SER A 155 17.06 -25.29 -34.76
N LEU A 156 17.08 -23.99 -34.45
CA LEU A 156 17.25 -22.95 -35.46
C LEU A 156 18.44 -23.26 -36.40
N ASP A 157 19.51 -23.88 -35.86
CA ASP A 157 20.69 -24.32 -36.60
C ASP A 157 20.39 -25.31 -37.75
N GLU A 158 19.49 -26.28 -37.57
CA GLU A 158 19.14 -27.23 -38.63
C GLU A 158 18.43 -26.54 -39.79
N ASN A 159 17.56 -25.56 -39.48
CA ASN A 159 16.84 -24.79 -40.50
C ASN A 159 17.76 -23.82 -41.25
N PHE A 160 18.77 -23.25 -40.58
CA PHE A 160 19.79 -22.42 -41.22
C PHE A 160 20.66 -23.24 -42.19
N GLN A 161 21.12 -24.42 -41.76
CA GLN A 161 21.94 -25.30 -42.60
C GLN A 161 21.17 -25.82 -43.83
N GLU A 162 19.90 -26.24 -43.67
CA GLU A 162 19.06 -26.61 -44.82
C GLU A 162 18.84 -25.44 -45.79
N GLY A 163 18.70 -24.21 -45.26
CA GLY A 163 18.60 -22.99 -46.06
C GLY A 163 19.83 -22.75 -46.93
N GLU A 164 21.03 -22.86 -46.35
CA GLU A 164 22.30 -22.67 -47.06
C GLU A 164 22.51 -23.73 -48.16
N GLU A 165 22.13 -24.99 -47.91
CA GLU A 165 22.23 -26.04 -48.90
C GLU A 165 21.29 -25.81 -50.10
N ARG A 166 20.06 -25.33 -49.85
CA ARG A 166 19.09 -25.03 -50.92
C ARG A 166 19.59 -23.91 -51.83
N VAL A 167 20.20 -22.87 -51.25
CA VAL A 167 20.79 -21.75 -52.01
C VAL A 167 21.98 -22.23 -52.85
N LYS A 168 22.89 -23.05 -52.29
CA LYS A 168 24.02 -23.63 -53.05
C LYS A 168 23.55 -24.53 -54.20
N ARG A 169 22.48 -25.31 -54.02
CA ARG A 169 21.91 -26.16 -55.08
C ARG A 169 21.31 -25.33 -56.22
N GLN A 170 20.65 -24.20 -55.91
CA GLN A 170 20.10 -23.30 -56.92
C GLN A 170 21.21 -22.58 -57.70
N GLN A 171 22.25 -22.09 -57.02
CA GLN A 171 23.39 -21.45 -57.68
C GLN A 171 24.16 -22.39 -58.62
N LYS A 172 24.27 -23.69 -58.28
CA LYS A 172 24.87 -24.69 -59.16
C LYS A 172 24.02 -24.99 -60.41
N LYS A 173 22.70 -24.88 -60.32
CA LYS A 173 21.81 -25.05 -61.48
C LYS A 173 21.86 -23.85 -62.43
N ILE A 174 21.97 -22.63 -61.89
CA ILE A 174 22.08 -21.39 -62.67
C ILE A 174 23.43 -21.30 -63.42
N LYS A 175 24.51 -21.84 -62.85
CA LYS A 175 25.84 -21.90 -63.51
C LYS A 175 26.01 -23.02 -64.55
N LYS A 176 25.00 -23.87 -64.76
CA LYS A 176 25.02 -25.01 -65.70
C LYS A 176 24.21 -24.77 -66.98
N ILE A 177 23.71 -23.55 -67.16
CA ILE A 177 23.10 -23.02 -68.39
C ILE A 177 24.11 -22.02 -68.96
#